data_AF-A0A7D9EWP6-F1
#
_entry.id   AF-A0A7D9EWP6-F1
#
_cell.length_a   1.000
_cell.length_b   1.000
_cell.length_c   1.000
_cell.angle_alpha   90.00
_cell.angle_beta   90.00
_cell.angle_gamma   90.00
#
_symmetry.space_group_name_H-M   'P 1'
#
loop_
_entity.id
_entity.type
_entity.pdbx_description
1 polymer ?
#
loop_
_entity_poly.entity_id
_entity_poly.type
_entity_poly.pdbx_seq_one_letter_code
_entity_poly.pdbx_strand_id
1 'polypeptide(L)'
;APRVLIKQSSGDIKAKEGDVVNLLCSAQGEPPITFSWEKDQKPLDSIVEIEKPHRSSFLVVTVKDQTSFGKYICHIRDRFQSTTHTISIQKDT
;
A
#
# COMPACT_ATOMS: atom_id res chain seq x y z
N ALA A 1 -13.72 6.45 17.64
CA ALA A 1 -12.27 6.73 17.65
C ALA A 1 -11.62 5.80 16.63
N PRO A 2 -10.85 6.27 15.63
CA PRO A 2 -10.49 5.42 14.51
C PRO A 2 -9.47 4.38 14.98
N ARG A 3 -9.88 3.10 14.91
CA ARG A 3 -9.03 1.95 15.14
C ARG A 3 -8.10 1.81 13.93
N VAL A 4 -6.81 1.73 14.22
CA VAL A 4 -5.64 1.57 13.33
C VAL A 4 -5.99 1.17 11.88
N LEU A 5 -5.75 2.08 10.94
CA LEU A 5 -5.99 1.89 9.50
C LEU A 5 -4.80 1.28 8.74
N ILE A 6 -3.68 1.03 9.44
CA ILE A 6 -2.44 0.57 8.82
C ILE A 6 -1.70 -0.36 9.79
N LYS A 7 -1.68 -1.66 9.52
CA LYS A 7 -0.64 -2.58 10.03
C LYS A 7 0.45 -2.69 8.95
N GLN A 8 1.66 -2.34 9.35
CA GLN A 8 2.80 -1.88 8.53
C GLN A 8 3.29 -2.80 7.39
N SER A 9 3.82 -2.16 6.33
CA SER A 9 5.22 -2.31 5.93
C SER A 9 5.94 -1.01 6.37
N SER A 10 6.94 -1.08 7.23
CA SER A 10 7.63 0.09 7.77
C SER A 10 8.17 0.98 6.65
N GLY A 11 7.59 2.18 6.52
CA GLY A 11 8.01 3.42 5.83
C GLY A 11 8.94 3.39 4.61
N ASP A 12 10.02 2.63 4.66
CA ASP A 12 11.05 2.54 3.64
C ASP A 12 11.50 1.08 3.47
N ILE A 13 11.27 0.52 2.28
CA ILE A 13 11.77 -0.78 1.86
C ILE A 13 13.01 -0.55 1.01
N LYS A 14 14.13 -1.20 1.34
CA LYS A 14 15.31 -1.22 0.47
C LYS A 14 15.21 -2.36 -0.53
N ALA A 15 15.50 -2.08 -1.80
CA ALA A 15 15.49 -3.08 -2.87
C ALA A 15 16.52 -2.74 -3.95
N LYS A 16 16.89 -3.74 -4.75
CA LYS A 16 17.74 -3.60 -5.94
C LYS A 16 17.00 -4.05 -7.20
N GLU A 17 17.57 -3.72 -8.35
CA GLU A 17 17.06 -4.20 -9.64
C GLU A 17 17.02 -5.74 -9.66
N GLY A 18 15.89 -6.29 -10.10
CA GLY A 18 15.59 -7.73 -10.05
C GLY A 18 14.80 -8.19 -8.83
N ASP A 19 14.69 -7.38 -7.78
CA ASP A 19 13.91 -7.74 -6.59
C ASP A 19 12.39 -7.65 -6.86
N VAL A 20 11.63 -8.44 -6.11
CA VAL A 20 10.17 -8.36 -6.04
C VAL A 20 9.78 -7.91 -4.64
N VAL A 21 9.10 -6.77 -4.56
CA VAL A 21 8.69 -6.14 -3.31
C VAL A 21 7.17 -6.24 -3.17
N ASN A 22 6.72 -6.71 -2.01
CA ASN A 22 5.30 -6.77 -1.67
C ASN A 22 4.96 -5.63 -0.71
N LEU A 23 4.13 -4.70 -1.18
CA LEU A 23 3.60 -3.59 -0.39
C LEU A 23 2.28 -4.01 0.23
N LEU A 24 2.19 -3.94 1.56
CA LEU A 24 0.99 -4.29 2.31
C LEU A 24 0.36 -3.05 2.92
N CYS A 25 -0.94 -2.90 2.68
CA CYS A 25 -1.79 -1.90 3.30
C CYS A 25 -2.99 -2.60 3.93
N SER A 26 -3.12 -2.53 5.26
CA SER A 26 -4.18 -3.24 6.00
C SER A 26 -4.93 -2.30 6.91
N ALA A 27 -6.25 -2.27 6.79
CA ALA A 27 -7.11 -1.37 7.54
C ALA A 27 -8.23 -2.13 8.27
N GLN A 28 -8.61 -1.60 9.43
CA GLN A 28 -9.83 -1.97 10.15
C GLN A 28 -10.76 -0.76 10.19
N GLY A 29 -12.03 -0.96 9.87
CA GLY A 29 -13.00 0.13 9.77
C GLY A 29 -14.41 -0.38 9.55
N GLU A 30 -15.34 0.54 9.31
CA GLU A 30 -16.74 0.20 9.08
C GLU A 30 -16.97 -0.16 7.61
N PRO A 31 -17.39 -1.39 7.28
CA PRO A 31 -17.60 -1.79 5.90
C PRO A 31 -18.63 -0.90 5.15
N PRO A 32 -18.49 -0.71 3.82
CA PRO A 32 -17.43 -1.27 2.97
C PRO A 32 -16.12 -0.47 3.08
N ILE A 33 -15.00 -1.19 3.22
CA ILE A 33 -13.65 -0.60 3.16
C ILE A 33 -13.07 -0.81 1.76
N THR A 34 -12.62 0.25 1.10
CA THR A 34 -12.02 0.22 -0.23
C THR A 34 -10.54 0.62 -0.17
N PHE A 35 -9.73 0.02 -1.04
CA PHE A 35 -8.32 0.33 -1.21
C PHE A 35 -8.04 0.72 -2.66
N SER A 36 -7.13 1.66 -2.85
CA SER A 36 -6.54 1.95 -4.16
C SER A 36 -5.10 2.38 -3.98
N TRP A 37 -4.24 2.02 -4.93
CA TRP A 37 -2.84 2.39 -4.91
C TRP A 37 -2.52 3.39 -6.00
N GLU A 38 -1.58 4.28 -5.73
CA GLU A 38 -0.98 5.15 -6.74
C GLU A 38 0.53 5.30 -6.57
N LYS A 39 1.19 5.61 -7.68
CA LYS A 39 2.56 6.12 -7.72
C LYS A 39 2.61 7.24 -8.73
N ASP A 40 3.25 8.35 -8.38
CA ASP A 40 3.40 9.51 -9.27
C ASP A 40 2.05 9.98 -9.88
N GLN A 41 0.99 9.97 -9.04
CA GLN A 41 -0.40 10.31 -9.41
C GLN A 41 -1.04 9.36 -10.44
N LYS A 42 -0.45 8.19 -10.68
CA LYS A 42 -0.99 7.16 -11.56
C LYS A 42 -1.55 6.00 -10.74
N PRO A 43 -2.78 5.55 -11.01
CA PRO A 43 -3.36 4.40 -10.31
C PRO A 43 -2.59 3.11 -10.63
N LEU A 44 -2.52 2.21 -9.66
CA LEU A 44 -1.85 0.91 -9.78
C LEU A 44 -2.83 -0.21 -9.46
N ASP A 45 -2.70 -1.30 -10.21
CA ASP A 45 -3.46 -2.53 -9.97
C ASP A 45 -2.94 -3.22 -8.70
N SER A 46 -3.86 -3.65 -7.86
CA SER A 46 -3.55 -4.29 -6.58
C SER A 46 -4.54 -5.42 -6.32
N ILE A 47 -4.13 -6.36 -5.48
CA ILE A 47 -4.95 -7.48 -5.06
C ILE A 47 -5.52 -7.14 -3.69
N VAL A 48 -6.84 -7.24 -3.54
CA VAL A 48 -7.55 -6.96 -2.29
C VAL A 48 -8.07 -8.26 -1.69
N GLU A 49 -7.71 -8.53 -0.45
CA GLU A 49 -8.17 -9.67 0.34
C GLU A 49 -9.13 -9.19 1.43
N ILE A 50 -10.24 -9.93 1.60
CA ILE A 50 -11.38 -9.51 2.44
C ILE A 50 -11.57 -10.49 3.60
N GLU A 51 -11.28 -10.04 4.82
CA GLU A 51 -11.50 -10.82 6.05
C GLU A 51 -12.27 -10.00 7.11
N LYS A 52 -13.60 -10.03 7.11
CA LYS A 52 -14.42 -9.17 8.00
C LYS A 52 -13.98 -9.27 9.49
N PRO A 53 -13.74 -8.17 10.23
CA PRO A 53 -13.88 -6.73 9.88
C PRO A 53 -12.59 -6.05 9.35
N HIS A 54 -11.58 -6.84 9.00
CA HIS A 54 -10.30 -6.39 8.45
C HIS A 54 -10.31 -6.50 6.91
N ARG A 55 -9.55 -5.65 6.26
CA ARG A 55 -9.25 -5.83 4.83
C ARG A 55 -7.81 -5.45 4.59
N SER A 56 -7.21 -6.15 3.64
CA SER A 56 -5.82 -5.96 3.26
C SER A 56 -5.72 -5.82 1.75
N SER A 57 -4.81 -4.97 1.31
CA SER A 57 -4.46 -4.79 -0.09
C SER A 57 -2.97 -4.97 -0.27
N PHE A 58 -2.63 -5.77 -1.26
CA PHE A 58 -1.28 -6.10 -1.65
C PHE A 58 -0.99 -5.48 -3.02
N LEU A 59 0.13 -4.77 -3.11
CA LEU A 59 0.70 -4.32 -4.38
C LEU A 59 2.06 -4.98 -4.56
N VAL A 60 2.20 -5.75 -5.64
CA VAL A 60 3.44 -6.45 -5.99
C VAL A 60 4.21 -5.59 -6.98
N VAL A 61 5.40 -5.16 -6.60
CA VAL A 61 6.28 -4.32 -7.42
C VAL A 61 7.50 -5.13 -7.81
N THR A 62 7.73 -5.30 -9.11
CA THR A 62 9.01 -5.81 -9.63
C THR A 62 9.94 -4.62 -9.90
N VAL A 63 11.09 -4.58 -9.23
CA VAL A 63 12.06 -3.50 -9.38
C VAL A 63 12.84 -3.73 -10.68
N LYS A 64 12.44 -3.04 -11.75
CA LYS A 64 13.07 -3.19 -13.08
C LYS A 64 14.16 -2.16 -13.34
N ASP A 65 13.94 -0.93 -12.88
CA ASP A 65 14.79 0.22 -13.17
C ASP A 65 14.58 1.31 -12.11
N GLN A 66 15.21 2.47 -12.33
CA GLN A 66 15.13 3.62 -11.43
C GLN A 66 13.70 4.14 -11.20
N THR A 67 12.76 3.90 -12.13
CA THR A 67 11.36 4.34 -12.00
C THR A 67 10.56 3.47 -11.04
N SER A 68 11.06 2.30 -10.67
CA SER A 68 10.43 1.41 -9.68
C SER A 68 10.61 1.93 -8.24
N PHE A 69 11.61 2.78 -8.00
CA PHE A 69 11.83 3.42 -6.70
C PHE A 69 10.90 4.64 -6.52
N GLY A 70 10.73 5.04 -5.26
CA GLY A 70 9.93 6.21 -4.89
C GLY A 70 8.76 5.86 -3.98
N LYS A 71 7.78 6.77 -3.90
CA LYS A 71 6.67 6.71 -2.95
C LYS A 71 5.45 6.07 -3.60
N TYR A 72 4.93 5.05 -2.94
CA TYR A 72 3.69 4.37 -3.26
C TYR A 72 2.66 4.75 -2.20
N ILE A 73 1.49 5.22 -2.64
CA ILE A 73 0.45 5.72 -1.75
C ILE A 73 -0.74 4.77 -1.83
N CYS A 74 -1.08 4.16 -0.70
CA CYS A 74 -2.31 3.43 -0.49
C CYS A 74 -3.38 4.37 0.04
N HIS A 75 -4.49 4.50 -0.68
CA HIS A 75 -5.67 5.21 -0.27
C HIS A 75 -6.67 4.23 0.32
N ILE A 76 -7.14 4.53 1.53
CA ILE A 76 -8.07 3.71 2.29
C ILE A 76 -9.31 4.54 2.54
N ARG A 77 -10.48 3.98 2.26
CA ARG A 77 -11.77 4.65 2.53
C ARG A 77 -12.76 3.68 3.14
N ASP A 78 -13.42 4.11 4.20
CA ASP A 78 -14.59 3.45 4.76
C ASP A 78 -15.84 4.35 4.55
N ARG A 79 -16.99 3.98 5.11
CA ARG A 79 -18.23 4.74 4.92
C ARG A 79 -18.26 6.14 5.58
N PHE A 80 -17.30 6.45 6.44
CA PHE A 80 -17.26 7.69 7.23
C PHE A 80 -15.98 8.52 7.04
N GLN A 81 -14.85 7.87 6.73
CA GLN A 81 -13.53 8.48 6.71
C GLN A 81 -12.69 7.97 5.53
N SER A 82 -11.67 8.75 5.18
CA SER A 82 -10.62 8.37 4.24
C SER A 82 -9.26 8.71 4.84
N THR A 83 -8.27 7.86 4.60
CA THR A 83 -6.89 8.08 5.00
C THR A 83 -5.95 7.57 3.92
N THR A 84 -4.67 7.94 4.03
CA THR A 84 -3.63 7.45 3.13
C THR A 84 -2.45 6.89 3.92
N HIS A 85 -1.78 5.91 3.32
CA HIS A 85 -0.52 5.38 3.81
C HIS A 85 0.52 5.44 2.70
N THR A 86 1.69 6.00 3.02
CA THR A 86 2.80 6.10 2.08
C THR A 86 3.87 5.09 2.45
N ILE A 87 4.32 4.32 1.46
CA ILE A 87 5.43 3.38 1.57
C ILE A 87 6.46 3.77 0.51
N SER A 88 7.72 3.95 0.90
CA SER A 88 8.79 4.24 -0.05
C SER A 88 9.56 2.96 -0.40
N ILE A 89 9.88 2.78 -1.67
CA ILE A 89 10.92 1.84 -2.10
C ILE A 89 12.18 2.66 -2.38
N GLN A 90 13.24 2.39 -1.63
CA GLN A 90 14.55 3.02 -1.71
C GLN A 90 15.54 2.06 -2.35
N LYS A 91 16.52 2.62 -3.06
CA LYS A 91 17.61 1.82 -3.64
C LYS A 91 18.48 1.26 -2.50
N ASP A 92 18.71 -0.05 -2.52
CA ASP A 92 19.70 -0.67 -1.66
C ASP A 92 21.10 -0.32 -2.20
N THR A 93 21.88 0.37 -1.37
CA THR A 93 23.24 0.86 -1.67
C THR A 93 24.30 -0.13 -1.28
#